data_AF-A0A7W3SRY1-F1
#
_entry.id   AF-A0A7W3SRY1-F1
#
_cell.length_a   1.000
_cell.length_b   1.000
_cell.length_c   1.000
_cell.angle_alpha   90.00
_cell.angle_beta   90.00
_cell.angle_gamma   90.00
#
_symmetry.space_group_name_H-M   'P 1'
#
loop_
_entity.id
_entity.type
_entity.pdbx_description
1 polymer ?
#
loop_
_entity_poly.entity_id
_entity_poly.type
_entity_poly.pdbx_seq_one_letter_code
_entity_poly.pdbx_strand_id
1 'polypeptide(L)' 'MEFSKEQVNQICKGDSEIASFFHTLLEHNRTLREQNRVLTEQNQQLQAVVASQAKQIVKLEKRVQ' A
#
# COMPACT_ATOMS: atom_id res chain seq x y z
N MET A 1 5.58 8.61 7.67
CA MET A 1 5.83 9.86 8.38
C MET A 1 4.56 10.12 9.15
N GLU A 2 4.62 9.95 10.45
CA GLU A 2 3.55 10.36 11.36
C GLU A 2 4.04 11.61 12.06
N PHE A 3 3.14 12.58 12.26
CA PHE A 3 3.43 13.79 13.00
C PHE A 3 2.75 13.69 14.36
N SER A 4 3.44 14.09 15.43
CA SER A 4 2.83 14.23 16.75
C SER A 4 1.83 15.39 16.77
N LYS A 5 0.94 15.42 17.76
CA LYS A 5 0.01 16.55 17.96
C LYS A 5 0.74 17.88 18.13
N GLU A 6 1.88 17.88 18.82
CA GLU A 6 2.72 19.06 19.03
C GLU A 6 3.31 19.55 17.71
N GLN A 7 3.76 18.64 16.84
CA GLN A 7 4.26 18.99 15.51
C GLN A 7 3.16 19.57 14.63
N VAL A 8 1.96 18.98 14.64
CA VAL A 8 0.81 19.52 13.92
C VAL A 8 0.48 20.93 14.44
N ASN A 9 0.42 21.13 15.76
CA ASN A 9 0.17 22.46 16.35
C ASN A 9 1.24 23.50 15.99
N GLN A 10 2.52 23.11 15.98
CA GLN A 10 3.61 24.00 15.56
C GLN A 10 3.52 24.37 14.08
N ILE A 11 3.19 23.42 13.21
CA ILE A 11 3.02 23.63 11.77
C ILE A 11 1.82 24.54 11.49
N CYS A 12 0.71 24.28 12.18
CA CYS A 12 -0.54 25.02 11.98
C CYS A 12 -0.54 26.38 12.69
N LYS A 13 0.44 26.66 13.56
CA LYS A 13 0.57 27.90 14.36
C LYS A 13 -0.72 28.25 15.14
N GLY A 14 -1.46 27.22 15.56
CA GLY A 14 -2.74 27.38 16.26
C GLY A 14 -3.95 27.68 15.36
N ASP A 15 -3.79 27.71 14.03
CA ASP A 15 -4.91 27.80 13.10
C ASP A 15 -5.69 26.47 13.05
N SER A 16 -6.95 26.52 13.44
CA SER A 16 -7.82 25.34 13.53
C SER A 16 -8.21 24.76 12.17
N GLU A 17 -8.33 25.60 11.13
CA GLU A 17 -8.67 25.13 9.79
C GLU A 17 -7.48 24.40 9.17
N ILE A 18 -6.28 24.97 9.32
CA ILE A 18 -5.04 24.33 8.87
C ILE A 18 -4.82 23.01 9.62
N ALA A 19 -5.05 22.97 10.93
CA ALA A 19 -4.93 21.75 11.72
C ALA A 19 -5.90 20.64 11.28
N SER A 20 -7.16 21.00 11.01
CA SER A 20 -8.17 20.07 10.50
C SER A 20 -7.79 19.50 9.12
N PHE A 21 -7.32 20.38 8.23
CA PHE A 21 -6.81 19.98 6.92
C PHE A 21 -5.60 19.05 7.03
N PHE A 22 -4.66 19.36 7.93
CA PHE A 22 -3.48 18.52 8.18
C PHE A 22 -3.86 17.13 8.67
N HIS A 23 -4.80 17.04 9.61
CA HIS A 23 -5.32 15.76 10.08
C HIS A 23 -5.97 14.95 8.95
N THR A 24 -6.79 15.60 8.13
CA THR A 24 -7.41 14.95 6.95
C THR A 24 -6.37 14.43 5.97
N LEU A 25 -5.29 15.17 5.72
CA LEU A 25 -4.18 14.72 4.88
C LEU A 25 -3.46 13.51 5.47
N LEU A 26 -3.22 13.50 6.79
CA LEU A 26 -2.55 12.38 7.46
C LEU A 26 -3.40 11.11 7.42
N GLU A 27 -4.71 11.23 7.62
CA GLU A 27 -5.63 10.09 7.48
C GLU A 27 -5.65 9.56 6.06
N HIS A 28 -5.76 10.42 5.04
CA HIS A 28 -5.66 9.99 3.65
C HIS A 28 -4.31 9.31 3.36
N ASN A 29 -3.20 9.84 3.88
CA ASN A 29 -1.89 9.22 3.68
C ASN A 29 -1.83 7.82 4.32
N ARG A 30 -2.43 7.64 5.50
CA ARG A 30 -2.52 6.34 6.16
C ARG A 30 -3.34 5.35 5.34
N THR A 31 -4.50 5.76 4.84
CA THR A 31 -5.33 4.93 3.96
C THR A 31 -4.60 4.53 2.69
N LEU A 32 -3.91 5.46 2.03
CA LEU A 32 -3.12 5.17 0.82
C LEU A 32 -1.97 4.19 1.09
N ARG A 33 -1.31 4.29 2.25
CA ARG A 33 -0.26 3.34 2.65
C ARG A 33 -0.83 1.93 2.83
N GLU A 34 -1.98 1.81 3.46
CA GLU A 34 -2.63 0.52 3.66
C GLU A 34 -3.09 -0.09 2.33
N GLN A 35 -3.68 0.71 1.45
CA GLN A 35 -4.03 0.26 0.10
C GLN A 35 -2.80 -0.22 -0.68
N ASN A 36 -1.69 0.52 -0.62
CA ASN A 36 -0.44 0.10 -1.26
C ASN A 36 0.10 -1.21 -0.68
N ARG A 37 -0.02 -1.43 0.64
CA ARG A 37 0.36 -2.69 1.29
C ARG A 37 -0.46 -3.85 0.74
N VAL A 38 -1.78 -3.72 0.71
CA VAL A 38 -2.69 -4.75 0.20
C VAL A 38 -2.42 -5.05 -1.29
N LEU A 39 -2.24 -4.01 -2.11
CA LEU A 39 -1.91 -4.18 -3.53
C LEU A 39 -0.57 -4.90 -3.73
N THR A 40 0.42 -4.61 -2.89
CA THR A 40 1.72 -5.29 -2.93
C THR A 40 1.58 -6.78 -2.60
N GLU A 41 0.80 -7.11 -1.58
CA GLU A 41 0.52 -8.50 -1.19
C GLU A 41 -0.23 -9.26 -2.28
N GLN A 42 -1.26 -8.64 -2.87
CA GLN A 42 -2.00 -9.21 -4.01
C GLN A 42 -1.10 -9.45 -5.22
N ASN A 43 -0.20 -8.50 -5.53
CA ASN A 43 0.74 -8.66 -6.64
C ASN A 43 1.72 -9.83 -6.39
N GLN A 44 2.23 -9.97 -5.15
CA GLN A 44 3.08 -11.11 -4.78
C GLN A 44 2.33 -12.46 -4.92
N GLN A 45 1.06 -12.52 -4.49
CA GLN A 45 0.23 -13.72 -4.65
C GLN A 45 0.00 -14.06 -6.13
N LEU A 46 -0.29 -13.06 -6.96
CA LEU A 46 -0.46 -13.24 -8.40
C LEU A 46 0.82 -13.74 -9.08
N GLN A 47 1.99 -13.18 -8.73
CA GLN A 47 3.29 -13.67 -9.20
C GLN A 47 3.51 -15.13 -8.76
N ALA A 48 3.13 -15.44 -7.51
CA ALA A 48 2.93 -16.78 -6.94
C ALA A 48 2.28 -17.77 -7.92
N VAL A 49 1.04 -17.43 -8.28
CA VAL A 49 0.16 -18.24 -9.14
C VAL A 49 0.73 -18.35 -10.54
N VAL A 50 1.17 -17.25 -11.15
CA VAL A 50 1.74 -17.24 -12.50
C VAL A 50 2.97 -18.13 -12.58
N ALA A 51 3.87 -18.05 -11.60
CA ALA A 51 5.06 -18.90 -11.56
C ALA A 51 4.70 -20.40 -11.41
N SER A 52 3.68 -20.72 -10.62
CA SER A 52 3.17 -22.08 -10.47
C SER A 52 2.57 -22.60 -11.78
N GLN A 53 1.72 -21.81 -12.44
CA GLN A 53 1.10 -22.16 -13.71
C GLN A 53 2.14 -22.35 -14.81
N ALA A 54 3.14 -21.48 -14.90
CA ALA A 54 4.24 -21.62 -15.86
C ALA A 54 4.98 -22.97 -15.70
N LYS A 55 5.26 -23.39 -14.45
CA LYS A 55 5.86 -24.70 -14.18
C LYS A 55 4.96 -25.86 -14.60
N GLN A 56 3.65 -25.75 -14.41
CA GLN A 56 2.69 -26.77 -14.83
C GLN A 56 2.63 -26.89 -16.35
N ILE A 57 2.62 -25.77 -17.08
CA ILE A 57 2.64 -25.76 -18.55
C ILE A 57 3.89 -26.47 -19.06
N VAL A 58 5.08 -26.10 -18.58
CA VAL A 58 6.35 -26.77 -18.98
C VAL A 58 6.32 -28.27 -18.69
N LYS A 59 5.73 -28.69 -17.56
CA LYS A 59 5.58 -30.11 -17.23
C LYS A 59 4.63 -30.82 -18.18
N LEU A 60 3.54 -30.18 -18.60
CA LEU A 60 2.59 -30.75 -19.55
C LEU A 60 3.20 -30.85 -20.94
N GLU A 61 3.88 -29.81 -21.43
CA GLU A 61 4.57 -29.81 -22.72
C GLU A 61 5.58 -30.97 -22.85
N LYS A 62 6.36 -31.24 -21.79
CA LYS A 62 7.28 -32.38 -21.75
C LYS A 62 6.61 -33.76 -21.79
N ARG A 63 5.31 -33.86 -21.50
CA ARG A 63 4.58 -35.14 -21.50
C ARG A 63 3.92 -35.45 -22.85
N VAL A 64 3.79 -34.45 -23.72
CA VAL A 64 3.20 -34.58 -25.06
C VAL A 64 4.24 -34.57 -26.18
N GLN A 65 5.52 -34.36 -25.85
CA GLN A 65 6.68 -34.62 -26.73
C GLN A 65 7.20 -36.04 -26.51
#